data_AF-A0A533UIU8-F1
#
_entry.id   AF-A0A533UIU8-F1
#
_cell.length_a   1.000
_cell.length_b   1.000
_cell.length_c   1.000
_cell.angle_alpha   90.00
_cell.angle_beta   90.00
_cell.angle_gamma   90.00
#
_symmetry.space_group_name_H-M   'P 1'
#
loop_
_entity.id
_entity.type
_entity.pdbx_description
1 polymer ?
#
loop_
_entity_poly.entity_id
_entity_poly.type
_entity_poly.pdbx_seq_one_letter_code
_entity_poly.pdbx_strand_id
1 'polypeptide(L)'
;MTAMGIYGAEIAKEGFGGYVAEVLVLHFESFLGVLEAASNFTLNQIIGNPTKKFDTPLVIIDPIDSNRNLGTAISAESVGKFVLAARSFLKKPSLLFFKPKPLKPNIKNLDSTIIIKFNYKARSPDIIWGQVKRATTAISGQLELAGFDVLRKSSVTDEKSEAAMIFLLRLPKIEKFMIKNGPPVLRKKESESYIAKNYKNKLLWVDESGKILSLQDRSFHDAKLFLRHLLKKNLSVSGVPSGLVSDIKRGFRISDGKQAASKSIKKALTELTTTDGLIFSSP
;
A
#
# COMPACT_ATOMS: atom_id res chain seq x y z
N MET A 1 3.82 15.82 -13.79
CA MET A 1 4.15 14.54 -13.10
C MET A 1 4.90 14.76 -11.78
N THR A 2 6.01 15.53 -11.75
CA THR A 2 6.80 15.78 -10.53
C THR A 2 6.01 16.38 -9.36
N ALA A 3 5.16 17.39 -9.62
CA ALA A 3 4.33 18.03 -8.60
C ALA A 3 3.35 17.07 -7.90
N MET A 4 3.00 15.96 -8.56
CA MET A 4 2.12 14.90 -8.05
C MET A 4 2.90 13.70 -7.49
N GLY A 5 4.23 13.77 -7.50
CA GLY A 5 5.09 12.71 -6.99
C GLY A 5 5.14 11.44 -7.85
N ILE A 6 4.68 11.47 -9.10
CA ILE A 6 4.65 10.31 -10.01
C ILE A 6 5.68 10.38 -11.15
N TYR A 7 6.70 11.22 -11.01
CA TYR A 7 7.83 11.26 -11.95
C TYR A 7 8.99 10.44 -11.37
N GLY A 8 9.56 9.55 -12.18
CA GLY A 8 10.61 8.61 -11.81
C GLY A 8 10.21 7.15 -12.02
N ALA A 9 11.08 6.36 -12.64
CA ALA A 9 10.88 4.92 -12.91
C ALA A 9 11.50 4.02 -11.82
N GLU A 10 12.18 4.61 -10.84
CA GLU A 10 12.75 3.91 -9.71
C GLU A 10 11.68 3.25 -8.83
N ILE A 11 12.06 2.19 -8.12
CA ILE A 11 11.14 1.43 -7.24
C ILE A 11 10.54 2.32 -6.16
N ALA A 12 11.21 3.42 -5.77
CA ALA A 12 10.66 4.38 -4.82
C ALA A 12 9.38 5.04 -5.34
N LYS A 13 9.33 5.38 -6.64
CA LYS A 13 8.25 6.18 -7.26
C LYS A 13 7.22 5.35 -7.98
N GLU A 14 7.64 4.27 -8.64
CA GLU A 14 6.78 3.45 -9.51
C GLU A 14 5.93 4.34 -10.46
N GLY A 15 6.60 5.32 -11.06
CA GLY A 15 5.99 6.39 -11.85
C GLY A 15 6.54 6.46 -13.27
N PHE A 16 6.31 7.60 -13.91
CA PHE A 16 6.68 7.86 -15.31
C PHE A 16 8.14 8.33 -15.39
N GLY A 17 8.99 7.55 -16.07
CA GLY A 17 10.37 7.94 -16.34
C GLY A 17 10.49 9.06 -17.39
N GLY A 18 11.67 9.68 -17.49
CA GLY A 18 11.94 10.74 -18.48
C GLY A 18 11.71 10.27 -19.92
N TYR A 19 12.28 9.12 -20.29
CA TYR A 19 12.08 8.53 -21.61
C TYR A 19 10.61 8.19 -21.89
N VAL A 20 9.84 7.76 -20.88
CA VAL A 20 8.38 7.56 -21.02
C VAL A 20 7.68 8.87 -21.36
N ALA A 21 8.04 9.97 -20.71
CA ALA A 21 7.45 11.27 -21.00
C ALA A 21 7.75 11.72 -22.44
N GLU A 22 8.97 11.50 -22.91
CA GLU A 22 9.37 11.78 -24.31
C GLU A 22 8.57 10.92 -25.30
N VAL A 23 8.46 9.61 -25.07
CA VAL A 23 7.70 8.69 -25.93
C VAL A 23 6.21 9.04 -25.95
N LEU A 24 5.63 9.45 -24.82
CA LEU A 24 4.24 9.91 -24.79
C LEU A 24 4.04 11.18 -25.63
N VAL A 25 4.93 12.16 -25.52
CA VAL A 25 4.86 13.39 -26.33
C VAL A 25 5.12 13.09 -27.81
N LEU A 26 6.03 12.17 -28.12
CA LEU A 26 6.26 11.71 -29.49
C LEU A 26 5.01 11.08 -30.09
N HIS A 27 4.30 10.26 -29.30
CA HIS A 27 3.12 9.53 -29.76
C HIS A 27 1.86 10.40 -29.86
N PHE A 28 1.67 11.35 -28.93
CA PHE A 28 0.49 12.23 -28.87
C PHE A 28 0.78 13.68 -29.29
N GLU A 29 1.93 13.91 -29.92
CA GLU A 29 2.42 15.15 -30.57
C GLU A 29 2.64 16.37 -29.67
N SER A 30 1.97 16.48 -28.53
CA SER A 30 2.05 17.64 -27.65
C SER A 30 1.73 17.31 -26.19
N PHE A 31 2.08 18.22 -25.28
CA PHE A 31 1.67 18.13 -23.89
C PHE A 31 0.14 18.02 -23.73
N LEU A 32 -0.62 18.82 -24.48
CA LEU A 32 -2.09 18.78 -24.42
C LEU A 32 -2.63 17.46 -24.97
N GLY A 33 -2.10 16.97 -26.08
CA GLY A 33 -2.48 15.67 -26.65
C GLY A 33 -2.24 14.51 -25.67
N VAL A 34 -1.11 14.53 -24.93
CA VAL A 34 -0.85 13.57 -23.85
C VAL A 34 -1.93 13.64 -22.77
N LEU A 35 -2.33 14.84 -22.33
CA LEU A 35 -3.37 14.99 -21.30
C LEU A 35 -4.75 14.54 -21.79
N GLU A 36 -5.11 14.87 -23.02
CA GLU A 36 -6.37 14.46 -23.64
C GLU A 36 -6.46 12.93 -23.70
N ALA A 37 -5.41 12.26 -24.18
CA ALA A 37 -5.32 10.81 -24.17
C ALA A 37 -5.34 10.23 -22.74
N ALA A 38 -4.50 10.76 -21.85
CA ALA A 38 -4.38 10.30 -20.47
C ALA A 38 -5.68 10.44 -19.67
N SER A 39 -6.52 11.43 -20.00
CA SER A 39 -7.83 11.60 -19.36
C SER A 39 -8.77 10.40 -19.58
N ASN A 40 -8.48 9.56 -20.56
CA ASN A 40 -9.27 8.39 -20.95
C ASN A 40 -8.54 7.05 -20.78
N PHE A 41 -7.32 7.03 -20.23
CA PHE A 41 -6.61 5.77 -20.01
C PHE A 41 -7.43 4.82 -19.12
N THR A 42 -7.51 3.57 -19.56
CA THR A 42 -8.08 2.46 -18.78
C THR A 42 -6.96 1.63 -18.14
N LEU A 43 -7.33 0.74 -17.22
CA LEU A 43 -6.40 -0.30 -16.79
C LEU A 43 -6.00 -1.17 -17.98
N ASN A 44 -4.73 -1.54 -18.02
CA ASN A 44 -4.08 -2.32 -19.09
C ASN A 44 -4.13 -1.61 -20.44
N GLN A 45 -4.24 -0.27 -20.46
CA GLN A 45 -4.16 0.53 -21.68
C GLN A 45 -2.85 0.25 -22.41
N ILE A 46 -2.93 0.10 -23.73
CA ILE A 46 -1.78 -0.13 -24.59
C ILE A 46 -1.55 1.11 -25.46
N ILE A 47 -0.29 1.55 -25.53
CA ILE A 47 0.19 2.65 -26.36
C ILE A 47 1.30 2.10 -27.25
N GLY A 48 1.06 2.11 -28.56
CA GLY A 48 1.89 1.45 -29.57
C GLY A 48 1.43 0.03 -29.90
N ASN A 49 2.25 -0.70 -30.66
CA ASN A 49 1.92 -2.03 -31.19
C ASN A 49 2.81 -3.11 -30.54
N PRO A 50 2.32 -3.84 -29.53
CA PRO A 50 3.10 -4.85 -28.84
C PRO A 50 3.23 -6.13 -29.67
N THR A 51 4.39 -6.77 -29.64
CA THR A 51 4.60 -8.12 -30.21
C THR A 51 4.16 -9.24 -29.26
N LYS A 52 3.96 -8.92 -27.98
CA LYS A 52 3.57 -9.88 -26.93
C LYS A 52 2.63 -9.24 -25.90
N LYS A 53 1.95 -10.06 -25.11
CA LYS A 53 1.09 -9.57 -24.03
C LYS A 53 1.94 -9.14 -22.83
N PHE A 54 1.58 -8.01 -22.23
CA PHE A 54 2.14 -7.51 -20.99
C PHE A 54 1.03 -7.40 -19.94
N ASP A 55 1.35 -7.73 -18.70
CA ASP A 55 0.43 -7.65 -17.56
C ASP A 55 0.85 -6.47 -16.66
N THR A 56 0.67 -5.25 -17.18
CA THR A 56 0.98 -4.01 -16.45
C THR A 56 -0.18 -3.02 -16.57
N PRO A 57 -0.37 -2.12 -15.58
CA PRO A 57 -1.49 -1.18 -15.58
C PRO A 57 -1.54 -0.26 -16.80
N LEU A 58 -0.38 0.06 -17.36
CA LEU A 58 -0.20 0.82 -18.58
C LEU A 58 0.96 0.18 -19.37
N VAL A 59 0.74 -0.09 -20.65
CA VAL A 59 1.73 -0.68 -21.56
C VAL A 59 2.14 0.42 -22.54
N ILE A 60 3.43 0.75 -22.55
CA ILE A 60 4.00 1.76 -23.45
C ILE A 60 5.12 1.09 -24.21
N ILE A 61 4.92 0.85 -25.49
CA ILE A 61 5.90 0.14 -26.31
C ILE A 61 7.02 1.08 -26.73
N ASP A 62 8.26 0.64 -26.54
CA ASP A 62 9.44 1.38 -26.95
C ASP A 62 9.44 1.52 -28.49
N PRO A 63 9.51 2.75 -29.05
CA PRO A 63 9.56 2.95 -30.51
C PRO A 63 10.74 2.25 -31.19
N ILE A 64 11.81 1.95 -30.44
CA ILE A 64 13.04 1.31 -30.95
C ILE A 64 13.00 -0.22 -30.75
N ASP A 65 12.24 -0.72 -29.77
CA ASP A 65 12.13 -2.15 -29.46
C ASP A 65 10.70 -2.55 -29.08
N SER A 66 9.99 -3.17 -30.03
CA SER A 66 8.60 -3.61 -29.85
C SER A 66 8.40 -4.69 -28.76
N ASN A 67 9.48 -5.33 -28.29
CA ASN A 67 9.44 -6.30 -27.19
C ASN A 67 9.59 -5.66 -25.81
N ARG A 68 9.84 -4.35 -25.74
CA ARG A 68 10.12 -3.62 -24.51
C ARG A 68 8.94 -2.75 -24.09
N ASN A 69 8.42 -3.01 -22.89
CA ASN A 69 7.39 -2.20 -22.25
C ASN A 69 8.03 -1.20 -21.28
N LEU A 70 7.98 0.08 -21.64
CA LEU A 70 8.46 1.20 -20.82
C LEU A 70 7.54 1.48 -19.61
N GLY A 71 6.30 0.99 -19.64
CA GLY A 71 5.33 1.10 -18.56
C GLY A 71 5.53 0.12 -17.41
N THR A 72 6.56 -0.75 -17.46
CA THR A 72 6.79 -1.83 -16.47
C THR A 72 6.89 -1.33 -15.02
N ALA A 73 7.48 -0.15 -14.81
CA ALA A 73 7.63 0.43 -13.48
C ALA A 73 6.41 1.25 -13.02
N ILE A 74 5.42 1.50 -13.87
CA ILE A 74 4.30 2.41 -13.57
C ILE A 74 3.23 1.65 -12.80
N SER A 75 2.99 2.05 -11.55
CA SER A 75 1.93 1.47 -10.72
C SER A 75 0.53 1.92 -11.17
N ALA A 76 -0.49 1.12 -10.85
CA ALA A 76 -1.89 1.51 -11.07
C ALA A 76 -2.26 2.79 -10.30
N GLU A 77 -1.66 3.02 -9.14
CA GLU A 77 -1.82 4.27 -8.39
C GLU A 77 -1.28 5.47 -9.18
N SER A 78 -0.07 5.36 -9.76
CA SER A 78 0.52 6.39 -10.60
C SER A 78 -0.32 6.68 -11.84
N VAL A 79 -0.84 5.64 -12.51
CA VAL A 79 -1.76 5.80 -13.65
C VAL A 79 -3.02 6.55 -13.19
N GLY A 80 -3.70 6.09 -12.14
CA GLY A 80 -4.92 6.71 -11.64
C GLY A 80 -4.73 8.18 -11.24
N LYS A 81 -3.62 8.51 -10.58
CA LYS A 81 -3.26 9.90 -10.28
C LYS A 81 -3.08 10.74 -11.55
N PHE A 82 -2.43 10.18 -12.57
CA PHE A 82 -2.21 10.87 -13.83
C PHE A 82 -3.52 11.13 -14.59
N VAL A 83 -4.39 10.12 -14.68
CA VAL A 83 -5.72 10.24 -15.32
C VAL A 83 -6.54 11.35 -14.67
N LEU A 84 -6.67 11.33 -13.34
CA LEU A 84 -7.47 12.32 -12.63
C LEU A 84 -6.86 13.72 -12.74
N ALA A 85 -5.54 13.86 -12.67
CA ALA A 85 -4.88 15.14 -12.85
C ALA A 85 -5.04 15.69 -14.28
N ALA A 86 -4.97 14.83 -15.30
CA ALA A 86 -5.22 15.23 -16.68
C ALA A 86 -6.65 15.77 -16.84
N ARG A 87 -7.65 15.05 -16.32
CA ARG A 87 -9.06 15.50 -16.30
C ARG A 87 -9.23 16.84 -15.60
N SER A 88 -8.65 16.98 -14.40
CA SER A 88 -8.75 18.23 -13.62
C SER A 88 -8.05 19.40 -14.30
N PHE A 89 -6.88 19.17 -14.91
CA PHE A 89 -6.16 20.20 -15.66
C PHE A 89 -6.93 20.66 -16.90
N LEU A 90 -7.44 19.72 -17.71
CA LEU A 90 -8.21 20.04 -18.91
C LEU A 90 -9.49 20.80 -18.59
N LYS A 91 -10.15 20.47 -17.46
CA LYS A 91 -11.34 21.20 -17.00
C LYS A 91 -11.04 22.61 -16.51
N LYS A 92 -9.97 22.81 -15.75
CA LYS A 92 -9.58 24.11 -15.18
C LYS A 92 -8.05 24.25 -15.13
N PRO A 93 -7.42 24.67 -16.24
CA PRO A 93 -5.97 24.82 -16.30
C PRO A 93 -5.46 25.78 -15.23
N SER A 94 -4.36 25.41 -14.56
CA SER A 94 -3.77 26.24 -13.51
C SER A 94 -2.28 25.97 -13.32
N LEU A 95 -1.52 27.02 -12.99
CA LEU A 95 -0.11 26.90 -12.61
C LEU A 95 0.11 26.05 -11.34
N LEU A 96 -0.95 25.82 -10.56
CA LEU A 96 -0.88 24.98 -9.35
C LEU A 96 -0.54 23.52 -9.67
N PHE A 97 -0.91 22.99 -10.84
CA PHE A 97 -0.57 21.63 -11.26
C PHE A 97 0.93 21.42 -11.50
N PHE A 98 1.69 22.51 -11.62
CA PHE A 98 3.14 22.49 -11.82
C PHE A 98 3.92 22.83 -10.55
N LYS A 99 3.25 23.08 -9.42
CA LYS A 99 3.88 23.45 -8.15
C LYS A 99 3.60 22.38 -7.09
N PRO A 100 4.64 21.84 -6.40
CA PRO A 100 4.40 20.94 -5.27
C PRO A 100 3.58 21.66 -4.19
N LYS A 101 2.43 21.10 -3.81
CA LYS A 101 1.58 21.70 -2.78
C LYS A 101 2.07 21.25 -1.40
N PRO A 102 2.23 22.18 -0.43
CA PRO A 102 2.51 21.78 0.94
C PRO A 102 1.29 21.04 1.50
N LEU A 103 1.49 19.77 1.87
CA LEU A 103 0.46 18.97 2.53
C LEU A 103 0.50 19.22 4.04
N LYS A 104 -0.67 19.28 4.68
CA LYS A 104 -0.80 19.35 6.15
C LYS A 104 -1.44 18.05 6.63
N PRO A 105 -0.82 17.30 7.56
CA PRO A 105 -1.35 16.02 8.00
C PRO A 105 -2.73 16.17 8.66
N ASN A 106 -3.63 15.24 8.38
CA ASN A 106 -4.89 15.18 9.10
C ASN A 106 -4.64 14.54 10.48
N ILE A 107 -4.72 15.36 11.54
CA ILE A 107 -4.39 14.95 12.91
C ILE A 107 -5.21 13.73 13.36
N LYS A 108 -6.48 13.61 12.95
CA LYS A 108 -7.34 12.47 13.30
C LYS A 108 -6.81 11.15 12.74
N ASN A 109 -6.28 11.19 11.51
CA ASN A 109 -5.70 10.01 10.87
C ASN A 109 -4.38 9.60 11.53
N LEU A 110 -3.64 10.54 12.15
CA LEU A 110 -2.40 10.23 12.87
C LEU A 110 -2.62 9.32 14.07
N ASP A 111 -3.77 9.44 14.75
CA ASP A 111 -4.14 8.58 15.88
C ASP A 111 -4.39 7.14 15.46
N SER A 112 -4.85 6.95 14.22
CA SER A 112 -5.11 5.63 13.65
C SER A 112 -3.93 5.08 12.83
N THR A 113 -2.78 5.77 12.87
CA THR A 113 -1.61 5.38 12.10
C THR A 113 -0.53 4.75 13.00
N ILE A 114 0.01 3.62 12.57
CA ILE A 114 1.13 2.94 13.23
C ILE A 114 2.37 3.02 12.32
N ILE A 115 3.51 3.29 12.93
CA ILE A 115 4.82 3.36 12.27
C ILE A 115 5.71 2.27 12.87
N ILE A 116 6.32 1.46 12.00
CA ILE A 116 7.41 0.55 12.34
C ILE A 116 8.68 1.12 11.75
N LYS A 117 9.61 1.55 12.60
CA LYS A 117 10.92 2.10 12.23
C LYS A 117 12.03 1.12 12.61
N PHE A 118 13.00 0.94 11.73
CA PHE A 118 14.19 0.13 11.98
C PHE A 118 15.39 0.66 11.21
N ASN A 119 16.58 0.27 11.64
CA ASN A 119 17.82 0.61 10.96
C ASN A 119 18.29 -0.56 10.10
N TYR A 120 18.94 -0.27 8.98
CA TYR A 120 19.47 -1.27 8.04
C TYR A 120 20.90 -0.94 7.64
N LYS A 121 21.64 -1.93 7.14
CA LYS A 121 22.98 -1.71 6.57
C LYS A 121 22.86 -1.13 5.16
N ALA A 122 23.69 -0.16 4.81
CA ALA A 122 23.68 0.50 3.50
C ALA A 122 23.73 -0.51 2.34
N ARG A 123 22.83 -0.32 1.36
CA ARG A 123 22.62 -1.13 0.15
C ARG A 123 22.11 -0.19 -0.95
N SER A 124 22.14 -0.66 -2.21
CA SER A 124 21.54 0.09 -3.33
C SER A 124 20.09 0.51 -3.02
N PRO A 125 19.69 1.76 -3.34
CA PRO A 125 18.34 2.27 -3.13
C PRO A 125 17.25 1.33 -3.63
N ASP A 126 17.39 0.76 -4.83
CA ASP A 126 16.38 -0.14 -5.40
C ASP A 126 16.22 -1.43 -4.59
N ILE A 127 17.33 -1.98 -4.08
CA ILE A 127 17.29 -3.20 -3.26
C ILE A 127 16.53 -2.90 -1.96
N ILE A 128 16.87 -1.81 -1.27
CA ILE A 128 16.22 -1.48 0.00
C ILE A 128 14.75 -1.10 -0.23
N TRP A 129 14.43 -0.27 -1.22
CA TRP A 129 13.04 0.10 -1.54
C TRP A 129 12.19 -1.13 -1.88
N GLY A 130 12.70 -2.03 -2.72
CA GLY A 130 12.01 -3.26 -3.07
C GLY A 130 11.82 -4.20 -1.87
N GLN A 131 12.79 -4.28 -0.96
CA GLN A 131 12.66 -5.05 0.27
C GLN A 131 11.63 -4.44 1.23
N VAL A 132 11.67 -3.12 1.48
CA VAL A 132 10.77 -2.44 2.41
C VAL A 132 9.34 -2.42 1.89
N LYS A 133 9.11 -2.21 0.58
CA LYS A 133 7.77 -2.30 -0.03
C LYS A 133 7.16 -3.69 0.11
N ARG A 134 7.94 -4.75 -0.16
CA ARG A 134 7.50 -6.13 0.04
C ARG A 134 7.20 -6.44 1.51
N ALA A 135 8.07 -6.01 2.43
CA ALA A 135 7.84 -6.15 3.86
C ALA A 135 6.56 -5.43 4.31
N THR A 136 6.34 -4.21 3.82
CA THR A 136 5.14 -3.41 4.12
C THR A 136 3.88 -4.15 3.66
N THR A 137 3.90 -4.72 2.44
CA THR A 137 2.77 -5.51 1.92
C THR A 137 2.53 -6.78 2.72
N ALA A 138 3.59 -7.52 3.06
CA ALA A 138 3.47 -8.73 3.87
C ALA A 138 2.90 -8.45 5.26
N ILE A 139 3.40 -7.42 5.95
CA ILE A 139 2.90 -7.02 7.28
C ILE A 139 1.47 -6.48 7.20
N SER A 140 1.09 -5.78 6.13
CA SER A 140 -0.31 -5.38 5.88
C SER A 140 -1.23 -6.59 5.85
N GLY A 141 -0.86 -7.64 5.11
CA GLY A 141 -1.64 -8.88 5.07
C GLY A 141 -1.72 -9.57 6.43
N GLN A 142 -0.65 -9.55 7.22
CA GLN A 142 -0.67 -10.10 8.60
C GLN A 142 -1.58 -9.31 9.53
N LEU A 143 -1.65 -7.98 9.40
CA LEU A 143 -2.60 -7.14 10.13
C LEU A 143 -4.04 -7.48 9.77
N GLU A 144 -4.35 -7.60 8.47
CA GLU A 144 -5.68 -7.96 7.97
C GLU A 144 -6.10 -9.36 8.45
N LEU A 145 -5.19 -10.34 8.39
CA LEU A 145 -5.44 -11.69 8.91
C LEU A 145 -5.71 -11.72 10.42
N ALA A 146 -5.11 -10.81 11.18
CA ALA A 146 -5.39 -10.63 12.61
C ALA A 146 -6.69 -9.85 12.87
N GLY A 147 -7.34 -9.33 11.81
CA GLY A 147 -8.59 -8.59 11.84
C GLY A 147 -8.44 -7.08 12.05
N PHE A 148 -7.25 -6.52 11.80
CA PHE A 148 -7.05 -5.07 11.74
C PHE A 148 -7.23 -4.58 10.31
N ASP A 149 -8.27 -3.77 10.08
CA ASP A 149 -8.53 -3.19 8.76
C ASP A 149 -7.47 -2.15 8.40
N VAL A 150 -6.61 -2.47 7.42
CA VAL A 150 -5.62 -1.54 6.87
C VAL A 150 -6.26 -0.72 5.75
N LEU A 151 -6.38 0.60 5.96
CA LEU A 151 -6.96 1.51 4.97
C LEU A 151 -5.94 1.94 3.92
N ARG A 152 -4.72 2.24 4.36
CA ARG A 152 -3.60 2.63 3.49
C ARG A 152 -2.29 2.16 4.10
N LYS A 153 -1.29 1.93 3.25
CA LYS A 153 0.09 1.60 3.65
C LYS A 153 1.10 2.42 2.87
N SER A 154 2.23 2.72 3.48
CA SER A 154 3.37 3.38 2.82
C SER A 154 4.68 2.86 3.40
N SER A 155 5.73 2.95 2.61
CA SER A 155 7.11 2.67 2.99
C SER A 155 7.98 3.89 2.75
N VAL A 156 9.01 4.07 3.56
CA VAL A 156 10.00 5.12 3.35
C VAL A 156 11.38 4.68 3.81
N THR A 157 12.42 5.16 3.15
CA THR A 157 13.81 5.04 3.60
C THR A 157 14.54 6.36 3.39
N ASP A 158 15.55 6.63 4.20
CA ASP A 158 16.49 7.73 4.00
C ASP A 158 17.62 7.38 3.00
N GLU A 159 17.59 6.17 2.44
CA GLU A 159 18.59 5.60 1.52
C GLU A 159 20.00 5.49 2.12
N LYS A 160 20.13 5.70 3.43
CA LYS A 160 21.40 5.64 4.17
C LYS A 160 21.40 4.54 5.21
N SER A 161 20.44 4.56 6.13
CA SER A 161 20.47 3.72 7.32
C SER A 161 19.11 3.47 7.98
N GLU A 162 18.08 4.25 7.65
CA GLU A 162 16.78 4.22 8.29
C GLU A 162 15.68 3.88 7.31
N ALA A 163 14.79 2.97 7.71
CA ALA A 163 13.57 2.65 6.98
C ALA A 163 12.36 2.63 7.93
N ALA A 164 11.20 2.92 7.36
CA ALA A 164 9.94 2.82 8.07
C ALA A 164 8.81 2.28 7.19
N MET A 165 7.91 1.56 7.84
CA MET A 165 6.65 1.06 7.28
C MET A 165 5.53 1.73 8.05
N ILE A 166 4.55 2.28 7.33
CA ILE A 166 3.49 3.13 7.88
C ILE A 166 2.15 2.53 7.47
N PHE A 167 1.26 2.35 8.44
CA PHE A 167 -0.04 1.71 8.25
C PHE A 167 -1.12 2.61 8.84
N LEU A 168 -2.03 3.11 8.01
CA LEU A 168 -3.26 3.77 8.45
C LEU A 168 -4.32 2.69 8.64
N LEU A 169 -4.74 2.48 9.89
CA LEU A 169 -5.75 1.50 10.24
C LEU A 169 -7.12 2.17 10.40
N ARG A 170 -8.20 1.41 10.29
CA ARG A 170 -9.53 1.87 10.70
C ARG A 170 -9.57 2.12 12.20
N LEU A 171 -9.09 1.14 12.97
CA LEU A 171 -8.97 1.19 14.41
C LEU A 171 -7.68 0.47 14.85
N PRO A 172 -6.74 1.15 15.54
CA PRO A 172 -5.57 0.50 16.12
C PRO A 172 -5.89 -0.45 17.28
N LYS A 173 -7.02 -0.20 17.95
CA LYS A 173 -7.56 -1.05 19.01
C LYS A 173 -8.95 -1.51 18.60
N ILE A 174 -9.12 -2.81 18.48
CA ILE A 174 -10.37 -3.47 18.10
C ILE A 174 -11.00 -4.14 19.32
N GLU A 175 -12.21 -4.67 19.15
CA GLU A 175 -12.90 -5.44 20.17
C GLU A 175 -12.09 -6.65 20.65
N LYS A 176 -12.30 -7.09 21.89
CA LYS A 176 -11.53 -8.20 22.49
C LYS A 176 -11.95 -9.58 21.97
N PHE A 177 -13.11 -9.67 21.33
CA PHE A 177 -13.70 -10.92 20.88
C PHE A 177 -13.88 -10.92 19.36
N MET A 178 -13.96 -12.10 18.76
CA MET A 178 -14.26 -12.26 17.35
C MET A 178 -15.22 -13.42 17.13
N ILE A 179 -16.03 -13.29 16.09
CA ILE A 179 -16.90 -14.37 15.64
C ILE A 179 -16.08 -15.27 14.70
N LYS A 180 -16.03 -16.57 15.01
CA LYS A 180 -15.37 -17.56 14.16
C LYS A 180 -16.42 -18.43 13.49
N ASN A 181 -16.35 -18.47 12.16
CA ASN A 181 -17.19 -19.35 11.35
C ASN A 181 -16.75 -20.81 11.54
N GLY A 182 -17.71 -21.66 11.91
CA GLY A 182 -17.57 -23.11 11.97
C GLY A 182 -18.24 -23.81 10.79
N PRO A 183 -18.30 -25.15 10.83
CA PRO A 183 -18.90 -25.95 9.76
C PRO A 183 -20.44 -25.84 9.77
N PRO A 184 -21.11 -26.17 8.65
CA PRO A 184 -22.55 -26.42 8.62
C PRO A 184 -22.94 -27.52 9.62
N VAL A 185 -24.05 -27.33 10.35
CA VAL A 185 -24.53 -28.26 11.38
C VAL A 185 -24.75 -29.67 10.83
N LEU A 186 -25.25 -29.77 9.60
CA LEU A 186 -25.56 -31.03 8.92
C LEU A 186 -24.33 -31.92 8.66
N ARG A 187 -23.12 -31.36 8.71
CA ARG A 187 -21.88 -32.13 8.62
C ARG A 187 -21.52 -32.69 10.00
N LYS A 188 -22.22 -33.75 10.39
CA LYS A 188 -22.21 -34.33 11.75
C LYS A 188 -20.81 -34.47 12.37
N LYS A 189 -19.87 -35.09 11.66
CA LYS A 189 -18.52 -35.36 12.19
C LYS A 189 -17.76 -34.06 12.47
N GLU A 190 -17.84 -33.11 11.54
CA GLU A 190 -17.18 -31.82 11.64
C GLU A 190 -17.83 -30.92 12.69
N SER A 191 -19.16 -30.92 12.78
CA SER A 191 -19.90 -30.15 13.78
C SER A 191 -19.62 -30.66 15.18
N GLU A 192 -19.68 -31.97 15.42
CA GLU A 192 -19.31 -32.59 16.70
C GLU A 192 -17.86 -32.25 17.10
N SER A 193 -16.90 -32.41 16.16
CA SER A 193 -15.51 -32.04 16.43
C SER A 193 -15.32 -30.55 16.70
N TYR A 194 -16.08 -29.67 16.05
CA TYR A 194 -15.97 -28.24 16.25
C TYR A 194 -16.52 -27.85 17.63
N ILE A 195 -17.69 -28.37 18.01
CA ILE A 195 -18.31 -28.13 19.32
C ILE A 195 -17.37 -28.64 20.43
N ALA A 196 -16.84 -29.86 20.31
CA ALA A 196 -15.93 -30.43 21.30
C ALA A 196 -14.63 -29.62 21.50
N LYS A 197 -14.13 -28.94 20.45
CA LYS A 197 -12.95 -28.06 20.56
C LYS A 197 -13.28 -26.68 21.13
N ASN A 198 -14.51 -26.22 20.97
CA ASN A 198 -14.89 -24.83 21.19
C ASN A 198 -15.91 -24.63 22.32
N TYR A 199 -16.40 -25.68 22.98
CA TYR A 199 -17.46 -25.59 24.01
C TYR A 199 -17.15 -24.65 25.19
N LYS A 200 -15.87 -24.37 25.45
CA LYS A 200 -15.41 -23.43 26.50
C LYS A 200 -15.41 -21.97 26.06
N ASN A 201 -15.69 -21.69 24.79
CA ASN A 201 -15.80 -20.33 24.29
C ASN A 201 -17.03 -19.64 24.91
N LYS A 202 -17.03 -18.31 24.91
CA LYS A 202 -18.06 -17.50 25.58
C LYS A 202 -19.47 -17.78 25.08
N LEU A 203 -19.62 -18.06 23.79
CA LEU A 203 -20.90 -18.34 23.15
C LEU A 203 -20.69 -19.23 21.93
N LEU A 204 -21.60 -20.18 21.72
CA LEU A 204 -21.78 -20.93 20.48
C LEU A 204 -23.25 -20.88 20.09
N TRP A 205 -23.53 -20.70 18.82
CA TRP A 205 -24.90 -20.70 18.29
C TRP A 205 -24.90 -21.14 16.83
N VAL A 206 -26.09 -21.37 16.28
CA VAL A 206 -26.29 -21.65 14.86
C VAL A 206 -26.84 -20.39 14.20
N ASP A 207 -26.25 -19.95 13.10
CA ASP A 207 -26.75 -18.80 12.34
C ASP A 207 -27.91 -19.17 11.40
N GLU A 208 -28.51 -18.16 10.76
CA GLU A 208 -29.61 -18.33 9.80
C GLU A 208 -29.24 -19.21 8.59
N SER A 209 -27.94 -19.39 8.31
CA SER A 209 -27.44 -20.26 7.23
C SER A 209 -27.24 -21.72 7.65
N GLY A 210 -27.50 -22.05 8.92
CA GLY A 210 -27.29 -23.38 9.48
C GLY A 210 -25.82 -23.70 9.77
N LYS A 211 -24.97 -22.70 9.97
CA LYS A 211 -23.56 -22.88 10.39
C LYS A 211 -23.38 -22.65 11.87
N ILE A 212 -22.48 -23.41 12.48
CA ILE A 212 -22.09 -23.19 13.88
C ILE A 212 -21.14 -22.01 13.94
N LEU A 213 -21.45 -21.01 14.75
CA LEU A 213 -20.57 -19.89 15.06
C LEU A 213 -20.06 -20.00 16.49
N SER A 214 -18.90 -19.39 16.76
CA SER A 214 -18.40 -19.23 18.12
C SER A 214 -17.83 -17.84 18.38
N LEU A 215 -18.08 -17.32 19.58
CA LEU A 215 -17.51 -16.07 20.07
C LEU A 215 -16.23 -16.37 20.84
N GLN A 216 -15.09 -16.04 20.24
CA GLN A 216 -13.75 -16.34 20.78
C GLN A 216 -13.04 -15.07 21.22
N ASP A 217 -12.17 -15.16 22.22
CA ASP A 217 -11.27 -14.04 22.55
C ASP A 217 -10.16 -13.94 21.51
N ARG A 218 -9.88 -12.72 21.05
CA ARG A 218 -8.76 -12.44 20.15
C ARG A 218 -7.46 -12.58 20.91
N SER A 219 -6.46 -13.18 20.27
CA SER A 219 -5.10 -13.22 20.83
C SER A 219 -4.51 -11.81 20.99
N PHE A 220 -4.87 -10.89 20.09
CA PHE A 220 -4.48 -9.48 20.16
C PHE A 220 -5.66 -8.59 19.75
N HIS A 221 -5.87 -7.52 20.52
CA HIS A 221 -6.86 -6.47 20.23
C HIS A 221 -6.21 -5.09 20.07
N ASP A 222 -4.89 -4.99 20.26
CA ASP A 222 -4.08 -3.79 20.02
C ASP A 222 -3.04 -4.12 18.95
N ALA A 223 -3.07 -3.38 17.84
CA ALA A 223 -2.21 -3.61 16.69
C ALA A 223 -0.72 -3.42 17.03
N LYS A 224 -0.35 -2.51 17.94
CA LYS A 224 1.06 -2.36 18.36
C LYS A 224 1.54 -3.58 19.13
N LEU A 225 0.70 -4.17 19.99
CA LEU A 225 1.04 -5.40 20.70
C LEU A 225 1.17 -6.58 19.73
N PHE A 226 0.24 -6.71 18.79
CA PHE A 226 0.30 -7.72 17.73
C PHE A 226 1.61 -7.59 16.92
N LEU A 227 1.92 -6.40 16.40
CA LEU A 227 3.12 -6.18 15.60
C LEU A 227 4.40 -6.41 16.40
N ARG A 228 4.44 -6.01 17.68
CA ARG A 228 5.57 -6.33 18.57
C ARG A 228 5.76 -7.84 18.71
N HIS A 229 4.67 -8.60 18.86
CA HIS A 229 4.73 -10.05 18.94
C HIS A 229 5.20 -10.66 17.61
N LEU A 230 4.60 -10.24 16.49
CA LEU A 230 4.92 -10.71 15.14
C LEU A 230 6.41 -10.50 14.82
N LEU A 231 6.93 -9.29 15.02
CA LEU A 231 8.32 -8.94 14.68
C LEU A 231 9.36 -9.56 15.63
N LYS A 232 9.00 -9.87 16.88
CA LYS A 232 9.92 -10.53 17.83
C LYS A 232 9.93 -12.05 17.72
N LYS A 233 8.75 -12.68 17.63
CA LYS A 233 8.61 -14.13 17.74
C LYS A 233 8.36 -14.83 16.41
N ASN A 234 7.62 -14.18 15.51
CA ASN A 234 7.07 -14.81 14.30
C ASN A 234 7.58 -14.13 13.02
N LEU A 235 8.76 -13.51 13.06
CA LEU A 235 9.29 -12.77 11.91
C LEU A 235 9.54 -13.69 10.71
N SER A 236 9.89 -14.96 10.94
CA SER A 236 10.09 -15.97 9.89
C SER A 236 8.82 -16.28 9.08
N VAL A 237 7.65 -16.20 9.70
CA VAL A 237 6.35 -16.48 9.06
C VAL A 237 5.63 -15.21 8.59
N SER A 238 6.20 -14.04 8.85
CA SER A 238 5.58 -12.74 8.53
C SER A 238 5.59 -12.38 7.04
N GLY A 239 6.33 -13.11 6.21
CA GLY A 239 6.54 -12.80 4.78
C GLY A 239 7.52 -11.66 4.52
N VAL A 240 8.20 -11.15 5.56
CA VAL A 240 9.26 -10.15 5.41
C VAL A 240 10.45 -10.73 4.63
N PRO A 241 11.01 -10.02 3.64
CA PRO A 241 12.17 -10.48 2.88
C PRO A 241 13.37 -10.80 3.77
N SER A 242 14.08 -11.89 3.48
CA SER A 242 15.25 -12.37 4.24
C SER A 242 16.30 -11.27 4.49
N GLY A 243 16.51 -10.39 3.52
CA GLY A 243 17.42 -9.25 3.63
C GLY A 243 17.10 -8.26 4.74
N LEU A 244 15.85 -8.15 5.20
CA LEU A 244 15.46 -7.25 6.30
C LEU A 244 15.32 -7.97 7.65
N VAL A 245 15.31 -9.30 7.67
CA VAL A 245 15.10 -10.07 8.90
C VAL A 245 16.19 -9.75 9.94
N SER A 246 17.45 -9.71 9.52
CA SER A 246 18.58 -9.40 10.41
C SER A 246 18.59 -7.94 10.87
N ASP A 247 18.14 -7.02 10.03
CA ASP A 247 18.06 -5.60 10.31
C ASP A 247 16.96 -5.31 11.34
N ILE A 248 15.76 -5.90 11.17
CA ILE A 248 14.66 -5.80 12.13
C ILE A 248 15.00 -6.49 13.46
N LYS A 249 15.63 -7.67 13.42
CA LYS A 249 16.07 -8.38 14.65
C LYS A 249 17.07 -7.58 15.48
N ARG A 250 17.93 -6.78 14.84
CA ARG A 250 18.89 -5.90 15.54
C ARG A 250 18.18 -4.83 16.35
N GLY A 251 17.03 -4.35 15.87
CA GLY A 251 16.18 -3.44 16.62
C GLY A 251 15.14 -2.76 15.74
N PHE A 252 13.94 -2.62 16.30
CA PHE A 252 12.85 -1.85 15.71
C PHE A 252 12.12 -1.06 16.78
N ARG A 253 11.43 0.00 16.37
CA ARG A 253 10.54 0.82 17.21
C ARG A 253 9.17 0.87 16.57
N ILE A 254 8.13 0.67 17.38
CA ILE A 254 6.74 0.84 16.97
C ILE A 254 6.18 2.05 17.70
N SER A 255 5.65 3.01 16.95
CA SER A 255 5.11 4.25 17.47
C SER A 255 3.82 4.63 16.75
N ASP A 256 3.03 5.50 17.38
CA ASP A 256 1.84 6.10 16.75
C ASP A 256 2.25 7.20 15.76
N GLY A 257 1.37 7.55 14.82
CA GLY A 257 1.62 8.57 13.80
C GLY A 257 2.06 9.91 14.38
N LYS A 258 1.50 10.32 15.53
CA LYS A 258 1.87 11.55 16.24
C LYS A 258 3.34 11.59 16.71
N GLN A 259 3.99 10.43 16.85
CA GLN A 259 5.35 10.30 17.37
C GLN A 259 6.40 10.17 16.24
N ALA A 260 6.03 10.45 14.99
CA ALA A 260 6.97 10.41 13.87
C ALA A 260 8.16 11.37 14.08
N ALA A 261 9.38 10.82 14.05
CA ALA A 261 10.58 11.57 14.39
C ALA A 261 11.26 12.22 13.17
N SER A 262 11.61 11.43 12.13
CA SER A 262 12.44 11.90 11.02
C SER A 262 11.64 12.61 9.92
N LYS A 263 12.31 13.52 9.19
CA LYS A 263 11.69 14.34 8.14
C LYS A 263 11.08 13.51 7.01
N SER A 264 11.75 12.42 6.61
CA SER A 264 11.27 11.48 5.59
C SER A 264 10.00 10.75 6.03
N ILE A 265 9.96 10.26 7.28
CA ILE A 265 8.77 9.61 7.86
C ILE A 265 7.62 10.61 7.96
N LYS A 266 7.86 11.85 8.44
CA LYS A 266 6.83 12.89 8.51
C LYS A 266 6.22 13.20 7.14
N LYS A 267 7.05 13.24 6.09
CA LYS A 267 6.59 13.45 4.71
C LYS A 267 5.69 12.30 4.24
N ALA A 268 6.17 11.06 4.34
CA ALA A 268 5.40 9.88 3.92
C ALA A 268 4.10 9.71 4.73
N LEU A 269 4.16 9.99 6.03
CA LEU A 269 2.98 10.01 6.92
C LEU A 269 1.96 11.06 6.48
N THR A 270 2.43 12.25 6.09
CA THR A 270 1.55 13.31 5.61
C THR A 270 0.89 12.90 4.30
N GLU A 271 1.65 12.37 3.34
CA GLU A 271 1.10 11.85 2.07
C GLU A 271 0.06 10.74 2.29
N LEU A 272 0.34 9.81 3.22
CA LEU A 272 -0.57 8.71 3.56
C LEU A 272 -1.91 9.21 4.15
N THR A 273 -1.84 10.21 5.03
CA THR A 273 -2.97 10.65 5.88
C THR A 273 -3.73 11.84 5.33
N THR A 274 -3.34 12.36 4.17
CA THR A 274 -3.99 13.52 3.54
C THR A 274 -4.70 13.14 2.25
N THR A 275 -5.64 14.00 1.88
CA THR A 275 -6.26 13.98 0.56
C THR A 275 -5.36 14.74 -0.39
N ASP A 276 -5.08 14.16 -1.56
CA ASP A 276 -4.40 14.89 -2.62
C ASP A 276 -5.35 15.96 -3.17
N GLY A 277 -5.17 17.19 -2.72
CA GLY A 277 -6.02 18.32 -3.11
C GLY A 277 -5.81 18.81 -4.55
N LEU A 278 -4.78 18.35 -5.27
CA LEU A 278 -4.66 18.62 -6.71
C LEU A 278 -5.60 17.73 -7.52
N ILE A 279 -5.82 16.51 -7.02
CA ILE A 279 -6.56 15.45 -7.71
C ILE A 279 -8.03 15.42 -7.26
N PHE A 280 -8.28 15.60 -5.97
CA PHE A 280 -9.59 15.45 -5.33
C PHE A 280 -10.14 16.77 -4.79
N SER A 281 -9.74 17.92 -5.36
CA SER A 281 -10.43 19.18 -5.05
C SER A 281 -11.82 19.19 -5.69
N SER A 282 -12.83 19.61 -4.91
CA SER A 282 -14.15 19.92 -5.47
C SER A 282 -14.00 21.04 -6.51
N PRO A 283 -14.77 21.01 -7.61
CA PRO A 283 -14.88 22.15 -8.53
C PRO A 283 -15.27 23.44 -7.80
#